data_AF-F3FGR7-F1
#
_entry.id   AF-F3FGR7-F1
#
_cell.length_a   1.000
_cell.length_b   1.000
_cell.length_c   1.000
_cell.angle_alpha   90.00
_cell.angle_beta   90.00
_cell.angle_gamma   90.00
#
_symmetry.space_group_name_H-M   'P 1'
#
loop_
_entity.id
_entity.type
_entity.pdbx_description
1 polymer ?
#
loop_
_entity_poly.entity_id
_entity_poly.type
_entity_poly.pdbx_seq_one_letter_code
_entity_poly.pdbx_strand_id
1 'polypeptide(L)' 'AEHVAEPLERLHTHTQLLDTLCKWFEYSGESQACAEALGIHRNSLRYRLEKIGELTGCDPYKTDDLLRLYLGAQMITRQT' A
#
# COMPACT_ATOMS: atom_id res chain seq x y z
N ALA A 1 0.17 -7.08 -19.53
CA ALA A 1 0.01 -5.81 -18.78
C ALA A 1 -1.38 -5.67 -18.12
N GLU A 2 -2.36 -6.53 -18.45
CA GLU A 2 -3.74 -6.44 -17.93
C GLU A 2 -3.96 -6.69 -16.43
N HIS A 3 -3.01 -7.30 -15.70
CA HIS A 3 -3.26 -7.74 -14.31
C HIS A 3 -2.49 -6.93 -13.25
N VAL A 4 -1.85 -5.82 -13.64
CA VAL A 4 -0.99 -5.05 -12.72
C VAL A 4 -1.79 -4.07 -11.85
N ALA A 5 -2.88 -3.51 -12.37
CA ALA A 5 -3.71 -2.52 -11.68
C ALA A 5 -4.90 -3.12 -10.89
N GLU A 6 -5.31 -4.33 -11.25
CA GLU A 6 -6.42 -5.07 -10.63
C GLU A 6 -6.36 -5.16 -9.07
N PRO A 7 -5.18 -5.30 -8.45
CA PRO A 7 -5.06 -5.29 -6.99
C PRO A 7 -5.47 -3.93 -6.37
N LEU A 8 -5.13 -2.83 -7.05
CA LEU A 8 -5.29 -1.47 -6.56
C LEU A 8 -6.67 -0.89 -6.83
N GLU A 9 -7.41 -1.40 -7.83
CA GLU A 9 -8.84 -1.10 -7.99
C GLU A 9 -9.64 -1.44 -6.74
N ARG A 10 -9.31 -2.54 -6.05
CA ARG A 10 -9.98 -2.95 -4.81
C ARG A 10 -9.67 -2.02 -3.63
N LEU A 11 -8.60 -1.23 -3.72
CA LEU A 11 -8.20 -0.22 -2.73
C LEU A 11 -8.75 1.17 -3.01
N HIS A 12 -9.34 1.44 -4.20
CA HIS A 12 -9.75 2.78 -4.61
C HIS A 12 -10.76 3.47 -3.68
N THR A 13 -11.56 2.68 -2.96
CA THR A 13 -12.57 3.12 -1.98
C THR A 13 -12.02 3.17 -0.55
N HIS A 14 -10.79 2.72 -0.34
CA HIS A 14 -10.13 2.62 0.95
C HIS A 14 -9.03 3.69 1.09
N THR A 15 -9.44 4.95 1.15
CA THR A 15 -8.51 6.11 1.21
C THR A 15 -7.45 5.97 2.30
N GLN A 16 -7.81 5.44 3.47
CA GLN A 16 -6.86 5.21 4.58
C GLN A 16 -5.78 4.18 4.24
N LEU A 17 -6.13 3.11 3.50
CA LEU A 17 -5.17 2.08 3.12
C LEU A 17 -4.27 2.56 1.99
N LEU A 18 -4.81 3.34 1.06
CA LEU A 18 -4.00 4.02 0.04
C LEU A 18 -3.00 4.98 0.66
N ASP A 19 -3.42 5.82 1.61
CA ASP A 19 -2.52 6.73 2.34
C ASP A 19 -1.43 5.94 3.09
N THR A 20 -1.82 4.84 3.75
CA THR A 20 -0.86 3.95 4.42
C THR A 20 0.17 3.38 3.43
N LEU A 21 -0.25 2.97 2.24
CA LEU A 21 0.62 2.42 1.21
C LEU A 21 1.54 3.51 0.62
N CYS A 22 1.03 4.72 0.41
CA CYS A 22 1.83 5.88 -0.02
C CYS A 22 2.94 6.19 1.00
N LYS A 23 2.61 6.24 2.30
CA LYS A 23 3.59 6.42 3.36
C LYS A 23 4.58 5.25 3.46
N TRP A 24 4.11 4.02 3.26
CA TRP A 24 4.97 2.86 3.20
C TRP A 24 6.06 2.99 2.12
N PHE A 25 5.71 3.49 0.93
CA PHE A 25 6.68 3.77 -0.13
C PHE A 25 7.59 4.95 0.19
N GLU A 26 7.04 6.06 0.69
CA GLU A 26 7.79 7.28 1.05
C GLU A 26 8.90 6.98 2.07
N TYR A 27 8.61 6.11 3.03
CA TYR A 27 9.55 5.68 4.06
C TYR A 27 10.25 4.36 3.74
N SER A 28 10.26 3.92 2.48
CA SER A 28 11.00 2.74 2.00
C SER A 28 10.74 1.45 2.80
N GLY A 29 9.52 1.27 3.31
CA GLY A 29 9.13 0.12 4.13
C GLY A 29 9.66 0.15 5.57
N GLU A 30 10.18 1.28 6.05
CA GLU A 30 10.59 1.43 7.44
C GLU A 30 9.34 1.60 8.33
N SER A 31 9.08 0.59 9.16
CA SER A 31 7.83 0.48 9.91
C SER A 31 7.67 1.54 10.99
N GLN A 32 8.76 1.93 11.64
CA GLN A 32 8.69 2.91 12.72
C GLN A 32 8.41 4.31 12.15
N ALA A 33 9.19 4.78 11.18
CA ALA A 33 9.01 6.07 10.54
C ALA A 33 7.67 6.17 9.80
N CYS A 34 7.23 5.10 9.14
CA CYS A 34 5.90 5.08 8.51
C CYS A 34 4.77 5.22 9.55
N ALA A 35 4.86 4.50 10.67
CA ALA A 35 3.87 4.59 11.75
C ALA A 35 3.86 5.99 12.40
N GLU A 36 5.03 6.58 12.63
CA GLU A 36 5.20 7.95 13.13
C GLU A 36 4.59 8.99 12.18
N ALA A 37 4.88 8.88 10.89
CA ALA A 37 4.36 9.79 9.86
C ALA A 37 2.84 9.73 9.72
N LEU A 38 2.25 8.54 9.96
CA LEU A 38 0.81 8.33 9.98
C LEU A 38 0.15 8.68 11.33
N GLY A 39 0.94 9.00 12.37
CA GLY A 39 0.44 9.25 13.72
C GLY A 39 -0.24 8.04 14.35
N ILE A 40 0.17 6.82 13.98
CA ILE A 40 -0.42 5.56 14.47
C ILE A 40 0.62 4.69 15.19
N HIS A 41 0.14 3.71 15.93
CA HIS A 41 1.01 2.69 16.51
C HIS A 41 1.46 1.67 15.44
N ARG A 42 2.67 1.12 15.58
CA ARG A 42 3.22 0.10 14.68
C ARG A 42 2.30 -1.12 14.46
N ASN A 43 1.53 -1.52 15.47
CA ASN A 43 0.58 -2.64 15.34
C ASN A 43 -0.59 -2.27 14.41
N SER A 44 -1.05 -1.02 14.46
CA SER A 44 -2.08 -0.51 13.55
C SER A 44 -1.55 -0.41 12.13
N LEU A 45 -0.29 0.01 11.94
CA LEU A 45 0.37 -0.02 10.64
C LEU A 45 0.40 -1.46 10.09
N ARG A 46 0.90 -2.42 10.88
CA ARG A 46 0.94 -3.83 10.49
C ARG A 46 -0.43 -4.35 10.07
N TYR A 47 -1.47 -4.09 10.87
CA TYR A 47 -2.83 -4.52 10.54
C TYR A 47 -3.33 -3.93 9.21
N ARG A 48 -3.02 -2.66 8.94
CA ARG A 48 -3.37 -2.04 7.65
C ARG A 48 -2.61 -2.65 6.49
N LEU A 49 -1.32 -2.97 6.67
CA LEU A 49 -0.50 -3.64 5.64
C LEU A 49 -0.96 -5.08 5.38
N GLU A 50 -1.32 -5.83 6.42
CA GLU A 50 -1.97 -7.13 6.32
C GLU A 50 -3.29 -7.01 5.54
N LYS A 51 -4.11 -5.99 5.87
CA LYS A 51 -5.37 -5.75 5.18
C LYS A 51 -5.19 -5.39 3.70
N ILE A 52 -4.17 -4.61 3.38
CA ILE A 52 -3.77 -4.33 2.00
C ILE A 52 -3.44 -5.65 1.30
N GLY A 53 -2.65 -6.53 1.93
CA GLY A 53 -2.33 -7.84 1.36
C GLY A 53 -3.54 -8.73 1.13
N GLU A 54 -4.49 -8.77 2.05
CA GLU A 54 -5.75 -9.50 1.88
C GLU A 54 -6.58 -8.99 0.70
N LEU A 55 -6.70 -7.67 0.55
CA LEU A 55 -7.55 -7.06 -0.48
C LEU A 55 -6.93 -7.10 -1.88
N THR A 56 -5.60 -6.98 -1.94
CA THR A 56 -4.84 -6.90 -3.18
C THR A 56 -4.32 -8.26 -3.65
N GLY A 57 -4.18 -9.23 -2.74
CA GLY A 57 -3.45 -10.47 -2.99
C GLY A 57 -1.92 -10.28 -3.09
N CYS A 58 -1.40 -9.10 -2.74
CA CYS A 58 0.02 -8.75 -2.82
C CYS A 58 0.60 -8.49 -1.43
N ASP A 59 1.69 -9.17 -1.08
CA ASP A 59 2.35 -8.99 0.21
C ASP A 59 3.29 -7.76 0.20
N PRO A 60 2.99 -6.68 0.96
CA PRO A 60 3.82 -5.47 0.98
C PRO A 60 5.21 -5.65 1.61
N TYR A 61 5.52 -6.84 2.15
CA TYR A 61 6.85 -7.21 2.63
C TYR A 61 7.69 -7.98 1.60
N LYS A 62 7.09 -8.42 0.48
CA LYS A 62 7.82 -9.08 -0.63
C LYS A 62 8.11 -8.08 -1.72
N THR A 63 9.35 -8.02 -2.18
CA THR A 63 9.80 -7.04 -3.18
C THR A 63 8.97 -7.08 -4.48
N ASP A 64 8.69 -8.27 -5.01
CA ASP A 64 7.93 -8.40 -6.27
C ASP A 64 6.49 -7.87 -6.14
N ASP A 65 5.85 -8.15 -5.01
CA ASP A 65 4.49 -7.70 -4.72
C ASP A 65 4.47 -6.20 -4.37
N LEU A 66 5.46 -5.71 -3.64
CA LEU A 66 5.65 -4.29 -3.35
C LEU A 66 5.82 -3.48 -4.64
N LEU A 67 6.58 -3.98 -5.61
CA LEU A 67 6.74 -3.35 -6.93
C LEU A 67 5.42 -3.31 -7.70
N ARG A 68 4.62 -4.39 -7.65
CA ARG A 68 3.28 -4.42 -8.26
C ARG A 68 2.36 -3.38 -7.63
N LEU A 69 2.33 -3.32 -6.29
CA LEU A 69 1.57 -2.33 -5.53
C LEU A 69 2.00 -0.90 -5.89
N TYR A 70 3.30 -0.64 -5.99
CA TYR A 70 3.84 0.68 -6.34
C TYR A 70 3.43 1.12 -7.74
N LEU A 71 3.61 0.24 -8.73
CA LEU A 71 3.23 0.53 -10.12
C LEU A 71 1.71 0.74 -10.25
N GLY A 72 0.90 -0.09 -9.59
CA GLY A 72 -0.55 0.08 -9.54
C GLY A 72 -0.97 1.41 -8.94
N ALA A 73 -0.34 1.84 -7.83
CA ALA A 73 -0.62 3.12 -7.20
C ALA A 73 -0.33 4.30 -8.15
N GLN A 74 0.79 4.28 -8.88
CA GLN A 74 1.14 5.31 -9.86
C GLN A 74 0.14 5.40 -11.03
N MET A 75 -0.50 4.29 -11.40
CA MET A 75 -1.51 4.27 -12.47
C MET A 75 -2.85 4.87 -12.03
N ILE A 76 -3.24 4.70 -10.76
CA ILE A 76 -4.46 5.31 -10.21
C ILE A 76 -4.29 6.82 -10.02
N THR A 77 -3.15 7.25 -9.47
CA THR A 77 -2.88 8.68 -9.20
C THR A 77 -2.86 9.53 -10.49
N ARG A 78 -2.58 8.94 -11.66
CA ARG A 78 -2.55 9.64 -12.96
C ARG A 78 -3.89 9.76 -13.67
N GLN A 79 -4.96 9.16 -13.14
CA GLN A 79 -6.30 9.18 -13.74
C GLN A 79 -7.28 10.15 -13.06
N THR A 80 -6.79 10.99 -12.15
CA THR A 80 -7.56 12.07 -11.50
C THR A 80 -7.00 13.41 -11.92
#